data_AF-A0A8J7QAE9-F1
#
_entry.id   AF-A0A8J7QAE9-F1
#
_cell.length_a   1.000
_cell.length_b   1.000
_cell.length_c   1.000
_cell.angle_alpha   90.00
_cell.angle_beta   90.00
_cell.angle_gamma   90.00
#
_symmetry.space_group_name_H-M   'P 1'
#
loop_
_entity.id
_entity.type
_entity.pdbx_description
1 polymer ?
#
loop_
_entity_poly.entity_id
_entity_poly.type
_entity_poly.pdbx_seq_one_letter_code
_entity_poly.pdbx_strand_id
1 'polypeptide(L)'
;MTLSRETPKGSDSVAAIQQLLVELGFHPGKCDHEFGEMTERAVIRFQEFAGIYADGTVGPITMTALENAYQHHVIELNSPGTAAAGNGLLPFTKVPADSYPGGNPQLFLRADAAADFRLLKQKVNDLGGLLTSSAGRRALSAHVSYNRASASFHYLGLAFDLFFWSGLHHLDKDPYLVQLADQAKRRLRVWVRCDPARVEPVTLEHVLVAGDPGFSQRKTITGPFADLTALAEKHHFFPIPYRRRFEQNGDTLASEWWHFQYHKGLIPGSSTFGGELRKVYPLDQLEGTPPWRYRDRIFHQHRF
;
A
#
# COMPACT_ATOMS: atom_id res chain seq x y z
N MET A 1 17.37 20.06 26.40
CA MET A 1 18.72 19.63 26.00
C MET A 1 18.79 19.72 24.49
N THR A 2 19.92 20.17 23.93
CA THR A 2 20.12 20.32 22.48
C THR A 2 21.35 19.53 22.09
N LEU A 3 21.27 18.72 21.03
CA LEU A 3 22.40 17.94 20.51
C LEU A 3 22.81 18.45 19.12
N SER A 4 24.10 18.66 18.94
CA SER A 4 24.74 19.07 17.67
C SER A 4 26.18 18.54 17.61
N ARG A 5 26.96 18.93 16.59
CA ARG A 5 28.39 18.62 16.48
C ARG A 5 29.26 19.15 17.63
N GLU A 6 28.74 20.08 18.43
CA GLU A 6 29.42 20.59 19.62
C GLU A 6 29.17 19.74 20.87
N THR A 7 28.29 18.74 20.77
CA THR A 7 28.02 17.83 21.89
C THR A 7 29.28 17.06 22.27
N PRO A 8 29.61 16.94 23.58
CA PRO A 8 30.74 16.13 24.02
C PRO A 8 30.65 14.69 23.51
N LYS A 9 31.82 14.15 23.11
CA LYS A 9 31.98 12.74 22.74
C LYS A 9 31.59 11.83 23.90
N GLY A 10 31.03 10.66 23.60
CA GLY A 10 30.59 9.70 24.62
C GLY A 10 29.24 10.04 25.26
N SER A 11 28.43 10.88 24.61
CA SER A 11 27.11 11.26 25.12
C SER A 11 26.08 10.15 24.89
N ASP A 12 25.46 9.66 25.96
CA ASP A 12 24.38 8.66 25.89
C ASP A 12 23.16 9.20 25.11
N SER A 13 22.90 10.51 25.18
CA SER A 13 21.85 11.14 24.40
C SER A 13 22.14 11.09 22.89
N VAL A 14 23.42 11.15 22.50
CA VAL A 14 23.81 11.00 21.09
C VAL A 14 23.63 9.55 20.64
N ALA A 15 23.99 8.57 21.46
CA ALA A 15 23.74 7.16 21.15
C ALA A 15 22.23 6.86 21.01
N ALA A 16 21.41 7.43 21.90
CA ALA A 16 19.96 7.26 21.83
C ALA A 16 19.38 7.81 20.51
N ILE A 17 19.78 9.01 20.07
CA ILE A 17 19.27 9.57 18.81
C ILE A 17 19.84 8.83 17.59
N GLN A 18 21.09 8.36 17.65
CA GLN A 18 21.66 7.52 16.59
C GLN A 18 20.87 6.22 16.45
N GLN A 19 20.50 5.58 17.57
CA GLN A 19 19.66 4.38 17.54
C GLN A 19 18.26 4.70 16.97
N LEU A 20 17.60 5.75 17.44
CA LEU A 20 16.29 6.15 16.92
C LEU A 20 16.33 6.42 15.41
N LEU A 21 17.35 7.12 14.94
CA LEU A 21 17.57 7.38 13.52
C LEU A 21 17.77 6.08 12.73
N VAL A 22 18.55 5.11 13.25
CA VAL A 22 18.71 3.79 12.64
C VAL A 22 17.37 3.04 12.52
N GLU A 23 16.60 2.96 13.62
CA GLU A 23 15.29 2.29 13.65
C GLU A 23 14.31 2.94 12.67
N LEU A 24 14.36 4.28 12.56
CA LEU A 24 13.54 5.06 11.64
C LEU A 24 14.07 5.07 10.20
N GLY A 25 15.19 4.39 9.91
CA GLY A 25 15.77 4.27 8.56
C GLY A 25 16.63 5.45 8.11
N PHE A 26 16.96 6.39 9.00
CA PHE A 26 17.85 7.52 8.76
C PHE A 26 19.28 7.15 9.17
N HIS A 27 20.10 6.67 8.24
CA HIS A 27 21.45 6.16 8.54
C HIS A 27 22.40 7.24 9.12
N PRO A 28 22.75 7.23 10.42
CA PRO A 28 23.56 8.25 11.06
C PRO A 28 25.07 7.93 11.04
N GLY A 29 25.47 6.85 10.36
CA GLY A 29 26.80 6.28 10.48
C GLY A 29 26.86 5.24 11.59
N LYS A 30 28.01 5.14 12.26
CA LYS A 30 28.17 4.26 13.43
C LYS A 30 27.46 4.88 14.64
N CYS A 31 26.82 4.05 15.46
CA CYS A 31 26.31 4.47 16.76
C CYS A 31 27.47 4.48 17.77
N ASP A 32 28.32 5.50 17.69
CA ASP A 32 29.58 5.61 18.42
C ASP A 32 29.56 6.69 19.52
N HIS A 33 28.37 7.19 19.86
CA HIS A 33 28.17 8.25 20.85
C HIS A 33 28.82 9.59 20.44
N GLU A 34 29.19 9.77 19.17
CA GLU A 34 29.72 11.02 18.61
C GLU A 34 28.77 11.63 17.59
N PHE A 35 28.42 12.91 17.78
CA PHE A 35 27.55 13.62 16.84
C PHE A 35 28.39 14.11 15.64
N GLY A 36 28.72 13.18 14.75
CA GLY A 36 29.51 13.45 13.55
C GLY A 36 28.69 13.95 12.36
N GLU A 37 29.38 14.23 11.25
CA GLU A 37 28.78 14.68 9.97
C GLU A 37 27.67 13.73 9.46
N MET A 38 27.85 12.43 9.64
CA MET A 38 26.84 11.44 9.22
C MET A 38 25.59 11.50 10.09
N THR A 39 25.74 11.74 11.40
CA THR A 39 24.62 11.91 12.33
C THR A 39 23.89 13.21 12.06
N GLU A 40 24.60 14.32 11.86
CA GLU A 40 24.03 15.61 11.44
C GLU A 40 23.20 15.47 10.15
N ARG A 41 23.77 14.85 9.11
CA ARG A 41 23.03 14.60 7.86
C ARG A 41 21.80 13.72 8.05
N ALA A 42 21.85 12.74 8.95
CA ALA A 42 20.69 11.92 9.26
C ALA A 42 19.59 12.70 9.97
N VAL A 43 19.97 13.60 10.90
CA VAL A 43 19.06 14.53 11.56
C VAL A 43 18.42 15.48 10.56
N ILE A 44 19.19 16.07 9.64
CA ILE A 44 18.66 16.94 8.58
C ILE A 44 17.61 16.19 7.75
N ARG A 45 17.96 14.99 7.25
CA ARG A 45 17.01 14.16 6.48
C ARG A 45 15.75 13.83 7.29
N PHE A 46 15.90 13.55 8.57
CA PHE A 46 14.77 13.30 9.46
C PHE A 46 13.91 14.56 9.68
N GLN A 47 14.52 15.73 9.86
CA GLN A 47 13.80 16.99 10.03
C GLN A 47 13.03 17.38 8.76
N GLU A 48 13.67 17.25 7.59
CA GLU A 48 13.02 17.41 6.28
C GLU A 48 11.83 16.45 6.15
N PHE A 49 12.04 15.19 6.52
CA PHE A 49 11.01 14.16 6.53
C PHE A 49 9.85 14.47 7.47
N ALA A 50 10.13 14.95 8.68
CA ALA A 50 9.13 15.30 9.68
C ALA A 50 8.46 16.65 9.40
N GLY A 51 8.84 17.37 8.33
CA GLY A 51 8.28 18.68 7.98
C GLY A 51 8.58 19.77 9.00
N ILE A 52 9.71 19.66 9.71
CA ILE A 52 10.18 20.63 10.70
C ILE A 52 11.42 21.36 10.18
N TYR A 53 11.84 22.41 10.89
CA TYR A 53 13.04 23.16 10.51
C TYR A 53 14.28 22.25 10.51
N ALA A 54 14.96 22.18 9.35
CA ALA A 54 16.04 21.23 9.08
C ALA A 54 17.42 21.86 9.25
N ASP A 55 17.84 22.03 10.50
CA ASP A 55 19.11 22.66 10.90
C ASP A 55 20.20 21.67 11.35
N GLY A 56 19.90 20.36 11.32
CA GLY A 56 20.83 19.31 11.76
C GLY A 56 21.03 19.23 13.27
N THR A 57 20.26 20.01 14.04
CA THR A 57 20.35 20.09 15.49
C THR A 57 19.15 19.42 16.14
N VAL A 58 19.40 18.53 17.12
CA VAL A 58 18.32 17.88 17.87
C VAL A 58 17.93 18.73 19.06
N GLY A 59 17.02 19.68 18.83
CA GLY A 59 16.30 20.40 19.89
C GLY A 59 15.02 19.67 20.35
N PRO A 60 14.24 20.27 21.27
CA PRO A 60 13.00 19.66 21.79
C PRO A 60 12.02 19.24 20.69
N ILE A 61 11.82 20.07 19.66
CA ILE A 61 10.91 19.78 18.54
C ILE A 61 11.37 18.52 17.79
N THR A 62 12.67 18.43 17.46
CA THR A 62 13.24 17.28 16.76
C THR A 62 13.20 16.03 17.62
N MET A 63 13.45 16.14 18.92
CA MET A 63 13.37 14.99 19.83
C MET A 63 11.93 14.45 19.90
N THR A 64 10.94 15.32 20.11
CA THR A 64 9.54 14.91 20.13
C THR A 64 9.10 14.29 18.80
N ALA A 65 9.57 14.84 17.67
CA ALA A 65 9.30 14.25 16.36
C ALA A 65 9.92 12.85 16.23
N LEU A 66 11.17 12.65 16.67
CA LEU A 66 11.86 11.34 16.66
C LEU A 66 11.12 10.33 17.54
N GLU A 67 10.76 10.72 18.76
CA GLU A 67 10.02 9.89 19.70
C GLU A 67 8.65 9.50 19.14
N ASN A 68 7.90 10.46 18.60
CA ASN A 68 6.60 10.17 17.97
C ASN A 68 6.76 9.24 16.77
N ALA A 69 7.71 9.52 15.87
CA ALA A 69 7.99 8.65 14.74
C ALA A 69 8.37 7.24 15.19
N TYR A 70 9.14 7.12 16.26
CA TYR A 70 9.54 5.83 16.83
C TYR A 70 8.36 5.12 17.50
N GLN A 71 7.52 5.80 18.28
CA GLN A 71 6.31 5.21 18.86
C GLN A 71 5.35 4.74 17.77
N HIS A 72 5.19 5.53 16.71
CA HIS A 72 4.45 5.14 15.52
C HIS A 72 5.06 3.90 14.86
N HIS A 73 6.38 3.86 14.68
CA HIS A 73 7.10 2.71 14.15
C HIS A 73 6.92 1.45 15.02
N VAL A 74 6.98 1.60 16.35
CA VAL A 74 6.75 0.53 17.32
C VAL A 74 5.30 0.05 17.28
N ILE A 75 4.32 0.94 17.11
CA ILE A 75 2.91 0.58 16.93
C ILE A 75 2.71 -0.15 15.59
N GLU A 76 3.40 0.25 14.52
CA GLU A 76 3.40 -0.45 13.24
C GLU A 76 4.01 -1.86 13.36
N LEU A 77 5.08 -2.02 14.15
CA LEU A 77 5.71 -3.32 14.42
C LEU A 77 4.86 -4.21 15.34
N ASN A 78 4.13 -3.63 16.29
CA ASN A 78 3.35 -4.35 17.31
C ASN A 78 1.85 -4.50 16.98
N SER A 79 1.37 -3.90 15.89
CA SER A 79 0.02 -4.17 15.37
C SER A 79 -0.03 -5.60 14.79
N PRO A 80 -0.93 -6.48 15.28
CA PRO A 80 -0.67 -7.90 15.34
C PRO A 80 -0.79 -8.59 13.97
N GLY A 81 0.23 -9.38 13.63
CA GLY A 81 0.25 -10.14 12.38
C GLY A 81 1.37 -11.17 12.23
N THR A 82 1.77 -11.83 13.32
CA THR A 82 2.57 -13.08 13.37
C THR A 82 3.97 -13.12 12.71
N ALA A 83 4.95 -13.43 13.57
CA ALA A 83 6.24 -14.02 13.24
C ALA A 83 7.08 -13.24 12.23
N ALA A 84 7.81 -12.23 12.71
CA ALA A 84 9.09 -11.93 12.10
C ALA A 84 9.85 -13.25 12.00
N ALA A 85 10.21 -13.66 10.78
CA ALA A 85 11.25 -14.67 10.63
C ALA A 85 12.48 -14.16 11.41
N GLY A 86 13.34 -15.04 11.92
CA GLY A 86 14.45 -14.69 12.83
C GLY A 86 15.47 -13.64 12.34
N ASN A 87 15.21 -12.96 11.22
CA ASN A 87 15.90 -11.81 10.65
C ASN A 87 15.18 -10.45 10.83
N GLY A 88 14.04 -10.39 11.55
CA GLY A 88 13.31 -9.14 11.79
C GLY A 88 12.48 -8.60 10.60
N LEU A 89 12.42 -9.34 9.48
CA LEU A 89 11.63 -8.96 8.31
C LEU A 89 10.21 -9.55 8.38
N LEU A 90 9.24 -8.80 7.89
CA LEU A 90 7.87 -9.28 7.68
C LEU A 90 7.85 -10.28 6.51
N PRO A 91 7.35 -11.51 6.71
CA PRO A 91 7.37 -12.51 5.65
C PRO A 91 6.30 -12.25 4.59
N PHE A 92 6.57 -12.72 3.38
CA PHE A 92 5.54 -12.84 2.36
C PHE A 92 4.76 -14.14 2.56
N THR A 93 3.47 -13.98 2.84
CA THR A 93 2.56 -15.07 3.15
C THR A 93 1.72 -15.41 1.93
N LYS A 94 1.65 -16.70 1.59
CA LYS A 94 0.74 -17.20 0.57
C LYS A 94 -0.68 -17.23 1.12
N VAL A 95 -1.63 -16.64 0.39
CA VAL A 95 -3.06 -16.62 0.74
C VAL A 95 -3.90 -17.17 -0.42
N PRO A 96 -5.02 -17.87 -0.13
CA PRO A 96 -5.90 -18.36 -1.18
C PRO A 96 -6.76 -17.23 -1.74
N ALA A 97 -7.01 -17.26 -3.05
CA ALA A 97 -8.07 -16.51 -3.73
C ALA A 97 -9.10 -17.50 -4.29
N ASP A 98 -10.28 -17.03 -4.66
CA ASP A 98 -11.26 -17.92 -5.28
C ASP A 98 -10.87 -18.28 -6.71
N SER A 99 -11.01 -19.57 -7.04
CA SER A 99 -10.75 -20.08 -8.38
C SER A 99 -11.69 -19.47 -9.39
N TYR A 100 -11.14 -19.00 -10.51
CA TYR A 100 -11.88 -18.49 -11.65
C TYR A 100 -11.09 -18.83 -12.94
N PRO A 101 -11.75 -19.14 -14.08
CA PRO A 101 -11.04 -19.45 -15.31
C PRO A 101 -10.03 -18.36 -15.71
N GLY A 102 -8.74 -18.72 -15.77
CA GLY A 102 -7.63 -17.81 -16.08
C GLY A 102 -7.13 -16.97 -14.89
N GLY A 103 -7.83 -16.99 -13.76
CA GLY A 103 -7.40 -16.35 -12.52
C GLY A 103 -6.38 -17.18 -11.74
N ASN A 104 -5.63 -16.50 -10.86
CA ASN A 104 -4.71 -17.13 -9.94
C ASN A 104 -5.43 -17.49 -8.63
N PRO A 105 -5.51 -18.78 -8.24
CA PRO A 105 -6.22 -19.19 -7.02
C PRO A 105 -5.42 -18.91 -5.73
N GLN A 106 -4.27 -18.26 -5.86
CA GLN A 106 -3.40 -17.91 -4.74
C GLN A 106 -2.54 -16.71 -5.12
N LEU A 107 -2.15 -15.94 -4.10
CA LEU A 107 -1.24 -14.81 -4.21
C LEU A 107 -0.36 -14.73 -2.97
N PHE A 108 0.70 -13.92 -3.04
CA PHE A 108 1.55 -13.62 -1.90
C PHE A 108 1.34 -12.18 -1.48
N LEU A 109 1.17 -11.94 -0.17
CA LEU A 109 1.07 -10.62 0.43
C LEU A 109 2.02 -10.53 1.61
N ARG A 110 2.35 -9.32 2.07
CA ARG A 110 3.02 -9.14 3.36
C ARG A 110 2.14 -9.71 4.48
N ALA A 111 2.74 -10.29 5.53
CA ALA A 111 2.01 -11.06 6.54
C ALA A 111 0.81 -10.33 7.18
N ASP A 112 0.96 -9.03 7.44
CA ASP A 112 -0.10 -8.15 7.94
C ASP A 112 -1.24 -7.98 6.93
N ALA A 113 -0.94 -7.62 5.68
CA ALA A 113 -1.93 -7.52 4.61
C ALA A 113 -2.59 -8.89 4.33
N ALA A 114 -1.84 -9.98 4.44
CA ALA A 114 -2.34 -11.34 4.26
C ALA A 114 -3.40 -11.72 5.31
N ALA A 115 -3.29 -11.22 6.54
CA ALA A 115 -4.29 -11.46 7.58
C ALA A 115 -5.63 -10.78 7.23
N ASP A 116 -5.59 -9.49 6.89
CA ASP A 116 -6.80 -8.74 6.54
C ASP A 116 -7.40 -9.19 5.19
N PHE A 117 -6.56 -9.66 4.25
CA PHE A 117 -7.05 -10.25 2.99
C PHE A 117 -7.86 -11.52 3.23
N ARG A 118 -7.43 -12.39 4.15
CA ARG A 118 -8.21 -13.60 4.50
C ARG A 118 -9.56 -13.25 5.10
N LEU A 119 -9.62 -12.21 5.93
CA LEU A 119 -10.87 -11.72 6.51
C LEU A 119 -11.80 -11.14 5.44
N LEU A 120 -11.27 -10.30 4.54
CA LEU A 120 -12.01 -9.77 3.39
C LEU A 120 -12.57 -10.93 2.54
N LYS A 121 -11.72 -11.91 2.20
CA LYS A 121 -12.13 -13.09 1.45
C LYS A 121 -13.26 -13.82 2.15
N GLN A 122 -13.11 -14.11 3.44
CA GLN A 122 -14.16 -14.77 4.21
C GLN A 122 -15.47 -14.00 4.13
N LYS A 123 -15.45 -12.68 4.30
CA LYS A 123 -16.65 -11.85 4.20
C LYS A 123 -17.30 -11.89 2.82
N VAL A 124 -16.51 -11.88 1.75
CA VAL A 124 -17.03 -12.00 0.38
C VAL A 124 -17.66 -13.37 0.16
N ASN A 125 -16.99 -14.44 0.59
CA ASN A 125 -17.49 -15.81 0.47
C ASN A 125 -18.73 -16.08 1.34
N ASP A 126 -18.83 -15.46 2.51
CA ASP A 126 -20.02 -15.54 3.38
C ASP A 126 -21.26 -14.97 2.66
N LEU A 127 -21.09 -14.01 1.74
CA LEU A 127 -22.15 -13.47 0.88
C LEU A 127 -22.38 -14.32 -0.39
N GLY A 128 -21.60 -15.37 -0.60
CA GLY A 128 -21.61 -16.17 -1.83
C GLY A 128 -20.94 -15.48 -3.03
N GLY A 129 -20.20 -14.39 -2.78
CA GLY A 129 -19.37 -13.75 -3.80
C GLY A 129 -18.02 -14.43 -3.96
N LEU A 130 -17.30 -14.05 -5.02
CA LEU A 130 -15.93 -14.50 -5.28
C LEU A 130 -14.94 -13.38 -4.98
N LEU A 131 -13.78 -13.71 -4.42
CA LEU A 131 -12.60 -12.85 -4.36
C LEU A 131 -11.48 -13.44 -5.23
N THR A 132 -11.54 -13.17 -6.53
CA THR A 132 -10.59 -13.68 -7.54
C THR A 132 -9.27 -12.91 -7.49
N SER A 133 -8.23 -13.39 -8.17
CA SER A 133 -6.96 -12.66 -8.24
C SER A 133 -6.24 -12.78 -9.58
N SER A 134 -5.57 -11.70 -10.00
CA SER A 134 -4.51 -11.71 -11.02
C SER A 134 -3.12 -11.73 -10.38
N ALA A 135 -2.91 -11.01 -9.28
CA ALA A 135 -1.58 -10.81 -8.71
C ALA A 135 -1.62 -10.35 -7.25
N GLY A 136 -0.50 -10.57 -6.56
CA GLY A 136 -0.15 -9.98 -5.26
C GLY A 136 1.27 -9.43 -5.34
N ARG A 137 2.21 -10.01 -4.60
CA ARG A 137 3.63 -9.61 -4.62
C ARG A 137 4.23 -9.60 -6.02
N ARG A 138 4.99 -8.55 -6.32
CA ARG A 138 5.85 -8.41 -7.51
C ARG A 138 7.32 -8.56 -7.14
N ALA A 139 8.07 -9.32 -7.94
CA ALA A 139 9.52 -9.47 -7.78
C ALA A 139 10.26 -8.15 -8.06
N LEU A 140 11.33 -7.86 -7.31
CA LEU A 140 12.13 -6.63 -7.45
C LEU A 140 12.72 -6.45 -8.86
N SER A 141 13.00 -7.55 -9.56
CA SER A 141 13.54 -7.58 -10.93
C SER A 141 12.47 -7.45 -12.02
N ALA A 142 11.19 -7.34 -11.68
CA ALA A 142 10.11 -7.30 -12.66
C ALA A 142 10.29 -6.13 -13.65
N HIS A 143 10.18 -6.44 -14.94
CA HIS A 143 10.28 -5.45 -16.02
C HIS A 143 9.28 -4.30 -15.82
N VAL A 144 9.79 -3.08 -15.71
CA VAL A 144 9.02 -1.85 -15.54
C VAL A 144 8.43 -1.43 -16.87
N SER A 145 7.14 -1.13 -16.89
CA SER A 145 6.44 -0.65 -18.08
C SER A 145 5.42 0.42 -17.70
N TYR A 146 4.75 1.00 -18.69
CA TYR A 146 3.68 1.96 -18.46
C TYR A 146 2.62 1.42 -17.48
N ASN A 147 2.20 0.16 -17.64
CA ASN A 147 1.23 -0.51 -16.77
C ASN A 147 1.84 -1.14 -15.51
N ARG A 148 3.15 -0.95 -15.28
CA ARG A 148 3.87 -1.56 -14.17
C ARG A 148 4.86 -0.57 -13.55
N ALA A 149 4.36 0.28 -12.66
CA ALA A 149 5.15 1.31 -12.00
C ALA A 149 6.19 0.72 -11.03
N SER A 150 7.37 1.36 -10.96
CA SER A 150 8.45 1.01 -10.03
C SER A 150 8.14 1.35 -8.57
N ALA A 151 7.29 2.35 -8.31
CA ALA A 151 6.88 2.76 -6.96
C ALA A 151 5.58 2.08 -6.50
N SER A 152 5.35 0.83 -6.93
CA SER A 152 4.09 0.13 -6.71
C SER A 152 4.08 -0.67 -5.40
N PHE A 153 2.93 -0.69 -4.72
CA PHE A 153 2.72 -1.46 -3.50
C PHE A 153 2.83 -2.98 -3.67
N HIS A 154 2.79 -3.49 -4.91
CA HIS A 154 3.05 -4.90 -5.17
C HIS A 154 4.47 -5.33 -4.78
N TYR A 155 5.47 -4.43 -4.85
CA TYR A 155 6.82 -4.78 -4.39
C TYR A 155 6.87 -5.00 -2.88
N LEU A 156 6.03 -4.26 -2.14
CA LEU A 156 5.86 -4.34 -0.69
C LEU A 156 5.03 -5.55 -0.23
N GLY A 157 4.29 -6.19 -1.16
CA GLY A 157 3.25 -7.17 -0.80
C GLY A 157 2.01 -6.51 -0.17
N LEU A 158 1.83 -5.21 -0.40
CA LEU A 158 0.72 -4.40 0.13
C LEU A 158 -0.34 -4.09 -0.94
N ALA A 159 -0.37 -4.83 -2.03
CA ALA A 159 -1.41 -4.68 -3.04
C ALA A 159 -1.82 -6.04 -3.59
N PHE A 160 -3.09 -6.13 -3.97
CA PHE A 160 -3.61 -7.23 -4.76
C PHE A 160 -4.39 -6.69 -5.96
N ASP A 161 -4.41 -7.50 -7.01
CA ASP A 161 -5.25 -7.29 -8.18
C ASP A 161 -6.32 -8.38 -8.19
N LEU A 162 -7.60 -7.99 -8.29
CA LEU A 162 -8.68 -8.89 -8.70
C LEU A 162 -8.39 -9.46 -10.09
N PHE A 163 -9.05 -10.55 -10.48
CA PHE A 163 -8.86 -11.08 -11.83
C PHE A 163 -9.43 -10.12 -12.87
N PHE A 164 -8.58 -9.57 -13.75
CA PHE A 164 -8.96 -8.51 -14.69
C PHE A 164 -10.15 -8.90 -15.58
N TRP A 165 -10.26 -10.17 -15.99
CA TRP A 165 -11.36 -10.64 -16.84
C TRP A 165 -12.58 -11.15 -16.05
N SER A 166 -12.69 -10.79 -14.76
CA SER A 166 -13.87 -11.10 -13.93
C SER A 166 -14.77 -9.88 -13.68
N GLY A 167 -14.59 -8.80 -14.43
CA GLY A 167 -15.44 -7.62 -14.35
C GLY A 167 -15.29 -6.71 -15.57
N LEU A 168 -16.26 -5.80 -15.73
CA LEU A 168 -16.32 -4.79 -16.80
C LEU A 168 -16.62 -5.32 -18.23
N HIS A 169 -16.86 -6.62 -18.43
CA HIS A 169 -17.05 -7.22 -19.75
C HIS A 169 -18.48 -7.70 -20.00
N HIS A 170 -19.10 -8.39 -19.04
CA HIS A 170 -20.42 -9.01 -19.17
C HIS A 170 -21.30 -8.70 -17.95
N LEU A 171 -22.22 -7.74 -18.08
CA LEU A 171 -23.07 -7.29 -16.95
C LEU A 171 -23.87 -8.41 -16.30
N ASP A 172 -24.29 -9.41 -17.06
CA ASP A 172 -25.11 -10.53 -16.59
C ASP A 172 -24.29 -11.65 -15.94
N LYS A 173 -23.00 -11.77 -16.26
CA LYS A 173 -22.17 -12.93 -15.89
C LYS A 173 -20.99 -12.61 -15.01
N ASP A 174 -20.44 -11.41 -15.13
CA ASP A 174 -19.22 -11.05 -14.42
C ASP A 174 -19.45 -11.11 -12.89
N PRO A 175 -18.48 -11.69 -12.16
CA PRO A 175 -18.43 -11.60 -10.71
C PRO A 175 -18.39 -10.16 -10.20
N TYR A 176 -17.77 -9.25 -10.93
CA TYR A 176 -17.65 -7.84 -10.53
C TYR A 176 -18.30 -6.88 -11.50
N LEU A 177 -19.07 -5.95 -10.94
CA LEU A 177 -19.58 -4.79 -11.65
C LEU A 177 -18.89 -3.53 -11.14
N VAL A 178 -18.69 -2.56 -12.04
CA VAL A 178 -17.91 -1.36 -11.72
C VAL A 178 -18.78 -0.13 -11.98
N GLN A 179 -18.82 0.79 -11.02
CA GLN A 179 -19.51 2.07 -11.14
C GLN A 179 -18.52 3.23 -10.97
N LEU A 180 -18.82 4.35 -11.61
CA LEU A 180 -18.10 5.60 -11.34
C LEU A 180 -18.53 6.14 -9.98
N ALA A 181 -17.59 6.28 -9.04
CA ALA A 181 -17.87 6.74 -7.69
C ALA A 181 -17.62 8.25 -7.53
N ASP A 182 -16.48 8.72 -8.05
CA ASP A 182 -16.09 10.14 -8.02
C ASP A 182 -15.18 10.41 -9.22
N GLN A 183 -15.73 11.06 -10.25
CA GLN A 183 -15.00 11.35 -11.49
C GLN A 183 -13.85 12.33 -11.26
N ALA A 184 -14.04 13.34 -10.40
CA ALA A 184 -13.02 14.35 -10.11
C ALA A 184 -11.78 13.71 -9.44
N LYS A 185 -12.00 12.73 -8.55
CA LYS A 185 -10.93 11.96 -7.91
C LYS A 185 -10.50 10.73 -8.72
N ARG A 186 -11.13 10.48 -9.88
CA ARG A 186 -10.95 9.28 -10.71
C ARG A 186 -11.16 7.99 -9.92
N ARG A 187 -12.18 7.92 -9.07
CA ARG A 187 -12.48 6.74 -8.23
C ARG A 187 -13.63 5.93 -8.83
N LEU A 188 -13.41 4.63 -8.87
CA LEU A 188 -14.41 3.62 -9.22
C LEU A 188 -14.85 2.91 -7.93
N ARG A 189 -16.09 2.44 -7.93
CA ARG A 189 -16.65 1.53 -6.93
C ARG A 189 -16.84 0.16 -7.58
N VAL A 190 -16.43 -0.88 -6.86
CA VAL A 190 -16.54 -2.27 -7.30
C VAL A 190 -17.62 -2.96 -6.49
N TRP A 191 -18.51 -3.64 -7.19
CA TRP A 191 -19.57 -4.46 -6.62
C TRP A 191 -19.27 -5.91 -6.92
N VAL A 192 -19.52 -6.80 -5.96
CA VAL A 192 -19.42 -8.24 -6.14
C VAL A 192 -20.81 -8.85 -6.25
N ARG A 193 -21.01 -9.70 -7.24
CA ARG A 193 -22.20 -10.53 -7.39
C ARG A 193 -22.18 -11.63 -6.33
N CYS A 194 -23.30 -11.76 -5.64
CA CYS A 194 -23.48 -12.60 -4.46
C CYS A 194 -24.54 -13.67 -4.72
N ASP A 195 -24.69 -14.58 -3.76
CA ASP A 195 -25.76 -15.57 -3.74
C ASP A 195 -27.10 -14.86 -3.45
N PRO A 196 -28.13 -14.98 -4.31
CA PRO A 196 -29.44 -14.36 -4.08
C PRO A 196 -30.15 -14.86 -2.82
N ALA A 197 -29.76 -15.99 -2.25
CA ALA A 197 -30.29 -16.45 -0.97
C ALA A 197 -29.68 -15.71 0.24
N ARG A 198 -28.62 -14.92 0.03
CA ARG A 198 -27.84 -14.27 1.10
C ARG A 198 -27.86 -12.75 1.02
N VAL A 199 -28.13 -12.19 -0.16
CA VAL A 199 -28.07 -10.75 -0.42
C VAL A 199 -29.31 -10.33 -1.19
N GLU A 200 -30.05 -9.38 -0.63
CA GLU A 200 -31.20 -8.78 -1.30
C GLU A 200 -30.78 -8.03 -2.57
N PRO A 201 -31.60 -8.05 -3.63
CA PRO A 201 -31.27 -7.35 -4.86
C PRO A 201 -31.16 -5.84 -4.66
N VAL A 202 -30.13 -5.24 -5.26
CA VAL A 202 -29.94 -3.79 -5.37
C VAL A 202 -29.87 -3.38 -6.83
N THR A 203 -30.39 -2.19 -7.13
CA THR A 203 -30.28 -1.60 -8.48
C THR A 203 -29.02 -0.76 -8.56
N LEU A 204 -28.14 -1.14 -9.47
CA LEU A 204 -26.93 -0.42 -9.82
C LEU A 204 -27.20 0.36 -11.10
N GLU A 205 -27.18 1.70 -11.01
CA GLU A 205 -27.28 2.59 -12.15
C GLU A 205 -25.89 3.01 -12.64
N HIS A 206 -25.76 3.43 -13.90
CA HIS A 206 -24.50 3.93 -14.46
C HIS A 206 -23.32 2.93 -14.31
N VAL A 207 -23.59 1.63 -14.49
CA VAL A 207 -22.56 0.60 -14.50
C VAL A 207 -21.69 0.75 -15.75
N LEU A 208 -20.38 0.71 -15.55
CA LEU A 208 -19.37 0.87 -16.60
C LEU A 208 -19.14 -0.45 -17.35
N VAL A 209 -18.78 -0.33 -18.61
CA VAL A 209 -18.38 -1.45 -19.49
C VAL A 209 -17.09 -1.12 -20.23
N ALA A 210 -16.34 -2.16 -20.58
CA ALA A 210 -15.09 -2.05 -21.30
C ALA A 210 -15.32 -1.35 -22.66
N GLY A 211 -14.40 -0.44 -23.00
CA GLY A 211 -14.45 0.27 -24.29
C GLY A 211 -15.47 1.41 -24.38
N ASP A 212 -15.99 1.92 -23.26
CA ASP A 212 -16.89 3.08 -23.23
C ASP A 212 -16.15 4.39 -22.86
N PRO A 213 -15.53 5.10 -23.82
CA PRO A 213 -14.88 6.38 -23.54
C PRO A 213 -15.88 7.41 -23.03
N GLY A 214 -15.44 8.24 -22.08
CA GLY A 214 -16.24 9.29 -21.47
C GLY A 214 -17.40 8.79 -20.61
N PHE A 215 -17.51 7.48 -20.37
CA PHE A 215 -18.60 6.85 -19.61
C PHE A 215 -19.99 7.22 -20.18
N SER A 216 -20.10 7.21 -21.51
CA SER A 216 -21.27 7.66 -22.24
C SER A 216 -22.47 6.71 -22.08
N GLN A 217 -22.21 5.43 -21.82
CA GLN A 217 -23.24 4.42 -21.68
C GLN A 217 -23.88 4.49 -20.30
N ARG A 218 -25.22 4.57 -20.29
CA ARG A 218 -26.02 4.43 -19.06
C ARG A 218 -26.53 3.00 -18.97
N LYS A 219 -25.82 2.14 -18.26
CA LYS A 219 -26.27 0.78 -17.97
C LYS A 219 -26.83 0.69 -16.57
N THR A 220 -27.97 0.00 -16.45
CA THR A 220 -28.61 -0.28 -15.16
C THR A 220 -28.84 -1.77 -15.05
N ILE A 221 -28.63 -2.32 -13.86
CA ILE A 221 -28.86 -3.73 -13.56
C ILE A 221 -29.30 -3.91 -12.12
N THR A 222 -30.21 -4.85 -11.89
CA THR A 222 -30.68 -5.24 -10.56
C THR A 222 -30.26 -6.66 -10.27
N GLY A 223 -29.73 -6.90 -9.08
CA GLY A 223 -29.27 -8.22 -8.68
C GLY A 223 -28.67 -8.25 -7.28
N PRO A 224 -28.33 -9.44 -6.77
CA PRO A 224 -27.74 -9.61 -5.44
C PRO A 224 -26.29 -9.11 -5.47
N PHE A 225 -26.09 -7.81 -5.27
CA PHE A 225 -24.77 -7.18 -5.31
C PHE A 225 -24.40 -6.62 -3.94
N ALA A 226 -23.15 -6.81 -3.53
CA ALA A 226 -22.57 -6.18 -2.35
C ALA A 226 -21.45 -5.22 -2.74
N ASP A 227 -21.30 -4.13 -1.99
CA ASP A 227 -20.25 -3.13 -2.20
C ASP A 227 -18.89 -3.71 -1.76
N LEU A 228 -18.14 -4.26 -2.71
CA LEU A 228 -16.83 -4.85 -2.46
C LEU A 228 -15.82 -3.78 -2.04
N THR A 229 -15.91 -2.56 -2.59
CA THR A 229 -15.03 -1.46 -2.18
C THR A 229 -15.22 -1.15 -0.69
N ALA A 230 -16.46 -1.00 -0.23
CA ALA A 230 -16.72 -0.76 1.19
C ALA A 230 -16.30 -1.93 2.10
N LEU A 231 -16.44 -3.18 1.63
CA LEU A 231 -15.91 -4.35 2.36
C LEU A 231 -14.39 -4.31 2.43
N ALA A 232 -13.71 -4.03 1.32
CA ALA A 232 -12.25 -3.95 1.25
C ALA A 232 -11.70 -2.83 2.15
N GLU A 233 -12.33 -1.66 2.18
CA GLU A 233 -11.92 -0.53 3.03
C GLU A 233 -12.01 -0.86 4.53
N LYS A 234 -13.03 -1.62 4.96
CA LYS A 234 -13.13 -2.15 6.34
C LYS A 234 -11.97 -3.09 6.71
N HIS A 235 -11.31 -3.65 5.70
CA HIS A 235 -10.12 -4.47 5.81
C HIS A 235 -8.86 -3.74 5.32
N HIS A 236 -8.91 -2.39 5.32
CA HIS A 236 -7.80 -1.48 5.03
C HIS A 236 -7.25 -1.55 3.60
N PHE A 237 -8.01 -2.12 2.66
CA PHE A 237 -7.71 -2.15 1.24
C PHE A 237 -8.49 -1.08 0.49
N PHE A 238 -7.78 -0.17 -0.16
CA PHE A 238 -8.36 1.00 -0.81
C PHE A 238 -8.13 0.96 -2.32
N PRO A 239 -9.12 1.36 -3.14
CA PRO A 239 -8.94 1.44 -4.58
C PRO A 239 -8.05 2.63 -4.95
N ILE A 240 -7.37 2.51 -6.09
CA ILE A 240 -6.55 3.58 -6.65
C ILE A 240 -7.30 4.39 -7.71
N PRO A 241 -6.81 5.59 -8.06
CA PRO A 241 -7.41 6.32 -9.16
C PRO A 241 -7.23 5.60 -10.50
N TYR A 242 -8.31 5.45 -11.28
CA TYR A 242 -8.21 5.04 -12.68
C TYR A 242 -7.37 6.03 -13.47
N ARG A 243 -6.60 5.59 -14.47
CA ARG A 243 -5.77 6.48 -15.30
C ARG A 243 -6.62 7.21 -16.33
N ARG A 244 -6.25 8.46 -16.65
CA ARG A 244 -7.02 9.34 -17.55
C ARG A 244 -7.37 8.70 -18.90
N ARG A 245 -6.55 7.79 -19.42
CA ARG A 245 -6.84 7.11 -20.70
C ARG A 245 -8.14 6.29 -20.64
N PHE A 246 -8.48 5.69 -19.50
CA PHE A 246 -9.74 4.96 -19.39
C PHE A 246 -10.93 5.84 -19.77
N GLU A 247 -10.98 7.06 -19.24
CA GLU A 247 -12.00 8.04 -19.58
C GLU A 247 -11.81 8.63 -20.98
N GLN A 248 -10.59 8.87 -21.43
CA GLN A 248 -10.33 9.52 -22.73
C GLN A 248 -10.59 8.61 -23.94
N ASN A 249 -10.28 7.33 -23.84
CA ASN A 249 -10.32 6.41 -25.00
C ASN A 249 -10.83 5.00 -24.67
N GLY A 250 -11.38 4.76 -23.48
CA GLY A 250 -11.94 3.47 -23.11
C GLY A 250 -10.88 2.38 -22.83
N ASP A 251 -9.60 2.75 -22.65
CA ASP A 251 -8.53 1.80 -22.31
C ASP A 251 -8.87 1.08 -21.00
N THR A 252 -9.27 -0.18 -21.11
CA THR A 252 -9.79 -0.95 -19.98
C THR A 252 -8.69 -1.26 -18.98
N LEU A 253 -7.44 -1.44 -19.41
CA LEU A 253 -6.28 -1.63 -18.53
C LEU A 253 -5.92 -0.34 -17.75
N ALA A 254 -6.40 0.81 -18.20
CA ALA A 254 -6.28 2.06 -17.48
C ALA A 254 -7.35 2.25 -16.40
N SER A 255 -8.37 1.39 -16.30
CA SER A 255 -9.45 1.57 -15.31
C SER A 255 -9.01 1.28 -13.88
N GLU A 256 -8.01 0.43 -13.66
CA GLU A 256 -7.47 0.07 -12.34
C GLU A 256 -8.54 -0.42 -11.33
N TRP A 257 -9.73 -0.84 -11.80
CA TRP A 257 -10.83 -1.26 -10.93
C TRP A 257 -10.47 -2.48 -10.08
N TRP A 258 -9.55 -3.31 -10.58
CA TRP A 258 -9.07 -4.51 -9.92
C TRP A 258 -8.04 -4.25 -8.82
N HIS A 259 -7.41 -3.07 -8.78
CA HIS A 259 -6.23 -2.83 -7.96
C HIS A 259 -6.58 -2.20 -6.60
N PHE A 260 -6.20 -2.89 -5.52
CA PHE A 260 -6.40 -2.43 -4.15
C PHE A 260 -5.07 -2.35 -3.39
N GLN A 261 -4.88 -1.27 -2.63
CA GLN A 261 -3.70 -1.01 -1.81
C GLN A 261 -4.03 -1.07 -0.32
N TYR A 262 -3.19 -1.77 0.43
CA TYR A 262 -3.29 -1.89 1.88
C TYR A 262 -2.64 -0.70 2.56
N HIS A 263 -3.39 0.02 3.38
CA HIS A 263 -2.92 1.25 4.05
C HIS A 263 -2.75 1.12 5.56
N LYS A 264 -3.08 -0.02 6.16
CA LYS A 264 -2.96 -0.18 7.62
C LYS A 264 -1.48 -0.05 8.02
N GLY A 265 -1.22 0.77 9.03
CA GLY A 265 0.14 1.05 9.47
C GLY A 265 0.96 1.88 8.48
N LEU A 266 0.31 2.61 7.56
CA LEU A 266 0.95 3.68 6.81
C LEU A 266 0.48 5.03 7.33
N ILE A 267 1.43 5.94 7.52
CA ILE A 267 1.19 7.28 8.06
C ILE A 267 1.32 8.29 6.92
N PRO A 268 0.24 8.99 6.56
CA PRO A 268 0.28 10.06 5.57
C PRO A 268 1.35 11.09 5.90
N GLY A 269 2.20 11.42 4.92
CA GLY A 269 3.29 12.38 5.12
C GLY A 269 4.51 11.83 5.86
N SER A 270 4.50 10.57 6.30
CA SER A 270 5.62 9.97 7.03
C SER A 270 6.03 8.60 6.48
N SER A 271 5.15 7.64 6.19
CA SER A 271 5.67 6.34 5.68
C SER A 271 6.34 6.51 4.30
N THR A 272 7.60 6.08 4.19
CA THR A 272 8.35 6.10 2.91
C THR A 272 8.29 4.76 2.20
N PHE A 273 8.37 4.78 0.87
CA PHE A 273 8.46 3.55 0.07
C PHE A 273 9.66 2.69 0.46
N GLY A 274 10.79 3.34 0.74
CA GLY A 274 12.03 2.70 1.16
C GLY A 274 11.92 2.04 2.52
N GLY A 275 11.31 2.74 3.49
CA GLY A 275 11.03 2.20 4.82
C GLY A 275 10.17 0.94 4.72
N GLU A 276 9.10 0.99 3.94
CA GLU A 276 8.24 -0.18 3.72
C GLU A 276 8.95 -1.33 2.99
N LEU A 277 9.84 -1.04 2.03
CA LEU A 277 10.68 -2.06 1.38
C LEU A 277 11.63 -2.73 2.37
N ARG A 278 12.24 -1.95 3.27
CA ARG A 278 13.18 -2.45 4.29
C ARG A 278 12.52 -3.32 5.35
N LYS A 279 11.20 -3.21 5.54
CA LYS A 279 10.41 -4.14 6.38
C LYS A 279 10.30 -5.54 5.78
N VAL A 280 10.49 -5.71 4.46
CA VAL A 280 10.28 -7.00 3.76
C VAL A 280 11.50 -7.49 2.97
N TYR A 281 12.55 -6.67 2.83
CA TYR A 281 13.80 -7.02 2.15
C TYR A 281 15.03 -6.51 2.91
N PRO A 282 16.13 -7.28 2.93
CA PRO A 282 17.42 -6.75 3.35
C PRO A 282 17.95 -5.72 2.34
N LEU A 283 18.83 -4.82 2.78
CA LEU A 283 19.24 -3.63 2.02
C LEU A 283 20.00 -4.02 0.75
N ASP A 284 20.88 -5.01 0.87
CA ASP A 284 21.68 -5.58 -0.22
C ASP A 284 20.82 -6.12 -1.39
N GLN A 285 19.60 -6.58 -1.12
CA GLN A 285 18.65 -6.99 -2.17
C GLN A 285 17.94 -5.81 -2.85
N LEU A 286 17.87 -4.65 -2.20
CA LEU A 286 17.17 -3.49 -2.71
C LEU A 286 18.08 -2.60 -3.56
N GLU A 287 19.35 -2.51 -3.19
CA GLU A 287 20.32 -1.69 -3.93
C GLU A 287 20.36 -2.05 -5.42
N GLY A 288 20.36 -1.03 -6.28
CA GLY A 288 20.34 -1.20 -7.73
C GLY A 288 18.99 -1.59 -8.35
N THR A 289 17.98 -1.95 -7.55
CA THR A 289 16.67 -2.35 -8.09
C THR A 289 15.83 -1.15 -8.55
N PRO A 290 14.94 -1.32 -9.55
CA PRO A 290 14.01 -0.28 -9.96
C PRO A 290 13.15 0.32 -8.83
N PRO A 291 12.54 -0.44 -7.90
CA PRO A 291 11.78 0.13 -6.80
C PRO A 291 12.61 0.98 -5.84
N TRP A 292 13.88 0.61 -5.58
CA TRP A 292 14.75 1.35 -4.65
C TRP A 292 15.12 2.76 -5.12
N ARG A 293 15.02 3.04 -6.42
CA ARG A 293 15.16 4.40 -6.97
C ARG A 293 14.09 5.37 -6.46
N TYR A 294 12.97 4.85 -5.92
CA TYR A 294 11.85 5.63 -5.42
C TYR A 294 11.68 5.53 -3.89
N ARG A 295 12.73 5.08 -3.18
CA ARG A 295 12.71 4.87 -1.73
C ARG A 295 12.27 6.11 -0.93
N ASP A 296 12.56 7.31 -1.43
CA ASP A 296 12.25 8.57 -0.74
C ASP A 296 10.81 9.05 -0.99
N ARG A 297 9.99 8.30 -1.74
CA ARG A 297 8.57 8.65 -1.93
C ARG A 297 7.80 8.48 -0.62
N ILE A 298 7.10 9.54 -0.24
CA ILE A 298 6.30 9.62 0.98
C ILE A 298 4.82 9.38 0.68
N PHE A 299 4.20 8.49 1.45
CA PHE A 299 2.79 8.13 1.36
C PHE A 299 1.89 9.37 1.47
N HIS A 300 0.87 9.47 0.59
CA HIS A 300 -0.04 10.62 0.44
C HIS A 300 0.57 11.97 0.00
N GLN A 301 1.89 12.08 -0.14
CA GLN A 301 2.53 13.25 -0.79
C GLN A 301 2.94 12.96 -2.23
N HIS A 302 3.34 11.70 -2.48
CA HIS A 302 3.77 11.24 -3.80
C HIS A 302 2.76 10.25 -4.38
N ARG A 303 2.79 10.09 -5.70
CA ARG A 303 2.01 9.06 -6.39
C ARG A 303 2.69 7.70 -6.23
N PHE A 304 1.92 6.65 -5.99
CA PHE A 304 2.36 5.26 -5.94
C PHE A 304 1.64 4.45 -7.03
#